data_AF-A0AAN9CVZ2-F1
#
_entry.id   AF-A0AAN9CVZ2-F1
#
_cell.length_a   1.000
_cell.length_b   1.000
_cell.length_c   1.000
_cell.angle_alpha   90.00
_cell.angle_beta   90.00
_cell.angle_gamma   90.00
#
_symmetry.space_group_name_H-M   'P 1'
#
loop_
_entity.id
_entity.type
_entity.pdbx_description
1 polymer ?
#
loop_
_entity_poly.entity_id
_entity_poly.type
_entity_poly.pdbx_seq_one_letter_code
_entity_poly.pdbx_strand_id
1 'polypeptide(L)' 'MGDEFNLMDHSDLYILDFSPNLKTLCKLAVIQYSLDQSGLPHDIRWELTAMTTNSNISRPIFSSHG' A
#
# COMPACT_ATOMS: atom_id res chain seq x y z
N MET A 1 30.99 -6.31 16.08
CA MET A 1 30.69 -7.08 14.85
C MET A 1 29.42 -7.86 15.12
N GLY A 2 28.31 -7.48 14.48
CA GLY A 2 27.03 -8.15 14.68
C GLY A 2 25.79 -7.28 14.36
N ASP A 3 25.69 -6.76 13.12
CA ASP A 3 24.44 -6.48 12.39
C ASP A 3 23.19 -6.04 13.18
N GLU A 4 22.88 -4.76 13.40
CA GLU A 4 22.38 -3.74 12.44
C GLU A 4 21.35 -4.18 11.36
N PHE A 5 20.84 -5.42 11.31
CA PHE A 5 19.94 -5.84 10.21
C PHE A 5 18.66 -6.56 10.64
N ASN A 6 17.76 -5.81 11.29
CA ASN A 6 16.37 -5.68 10.83
C ASN A 6 15.62 -4.75 11.80
N LEU A 7 15.98 -3.47 11.80
CA LEU A 7 14.96 -2.47 12.10
C LEU A 7 14.04 -2.46 10.87
N MET A 8 13.14 -3.44 10.82
CA MET A 8 12.21 -3.62 9.73
C MET A 8 11.34 -2.37 9.73
N ASP A 9 11.55 -1.52 8.73
CA ASP A 9 10.78 -0.30 8.55
C ASP A 9 9.32 -0.69 8.29
N HIS A 10 8.53 -0.78 9.36
CA HIS A 10 7.08 -0.93 9.27
C HIS A 10 6.43 0.44 9.04
N SER A 11 7.02 1.29 8.20
CA SER A 11 6.36 2.51 7.68
C SER A 11 5.04 2.18 6.97
N ASP A 12 4.83 0.91 6.60
CA ASP A 12 3.59 0.37 6.08
C ASP A 12 2.56 -0.01 7.15
N LEU A 13 2.81 0.27 8.43
CA LEU A 13 1.72 0.32 9.39
C LEU A 13 0.90 1.53 8.99
N TYR A 14 -0.09 1.30 8.13
CA TYR A 14 -1.21 2.19 7.87
C TYR A 14 -1.72 2.65 9.24
N ILE A 15 -1.17 3.76 9.74
CA ILE A 15 -1.85 4.63 10.66
C ILE A 15 -3.18 4.84 9.94
N LEU A 16 -4.26 4.29 10.51
CA LEU A 16 -5.60 4.56 10.02
C LEU A 16 -5.64 6.05 9.73
N ASP A 17 -5.72 6.41 8.46
CA ASP A 17 -5.70 7.80 8.05
C ASP A 17 -7.07 8.35 8.45
N PHE A 18 -7.20 8.75 9.72
CA PHE A 18 -8.44 9.23 10.31
C PHE A 18 -8.82 10.61 9.76
N SER A 19 -7.94 11.23 8.98
CA SER A 19 -8.18 12.49 8.29
C SER A 19 -7.60 12.43 6.87
N PRO A 20 -8.20 11.61 5.99
CA PRO A 20 -7.75 11.52 4.61
C PRO A 20 -7.94 12.88 3.95
N ASN A 21 -6.92 13.32 3.21
CA ASN A 21 -7.05 14.53 2.41
C ASN A 21 -8.04 14.33 1.25
N LEU A 22 -8.45 15.43 0.63
CA LEU A 22 -9.39 15.40 -0.50
C LEU A 22 -8.93 14.50 -1.65
N LYS A 23 -7.62 14.48 -1.97
CA LYS A 23 -7.06 13.62 -3.04
C LYS A 23 -7.30 12.15 -2.72
N THR A 24 -7.06 11.72 -1.48
CA THR A 24 -7.31 10.36 -1.01
C THR A 24 -8.81 10.02 -1.07
N LEU A 25 -9.67 10.93 -0.60
CA LEU A 25 -11.13 10.73 -0.67
C LEU A 25 -11.64 10.58 -2.10
N CYS A 26 -11.13 11.38 -3.04
CA CYS A 26 -11.48 11.25 -4.46
C CYS A 26 -11.05 9.89 -5.04
N LYS A 27 -9.85 9.40 -4.71
CA LYS A 27 -9.38 8.08 -5.13
C LYS A 27 -10.28 6.96 -4.59
N LEU A 28 -10.65 7.04 -3.31
CA LEU A 28 -11.57 6.09 -2.68
C LEU A 28 -12.93 6.07 -3.38
N ALA A 29 -13.48 7.25 -3.72
CA ALA A 29 -14.74 7.33 -4.45
C ALA A 29 -14.64 6.69 -5.86
N VAL A 30 -13.55 6.93 -6.60
CA VAL A 30 -13.31 6.30 -7.91
C VAL A 30 -13.34 4.77 -7.81
N ILE A 31 -12.68 4.20 -6.78
CA ILE A 31 -12.66 2.76 -6.53
C ILE A 31 -14.05 2.25 -6.12
N GLN A 32 -14.69 2.90 -5.14
CA GLN A 32 -15.96 2.48 -4.56
C GLN A 32 -17.10 2.46 -5.57
N TYR A 33 -17.14 3.44 -6.47
CA TYR A 33 -18.17 3.56 -7.50
C TYR A 33 -17.75 2.97 -8.86
N SER A 34 -16.58 2.33 -8.94
CA SER A 34 -16.04 1.73 -10.17
C SER A 34 -16.08 2.69 -11.38
N LEU A 35 -15.66 3.94 -11.15
CA LEU A 35 -15.67 4.96 -12.20
C LEU A 35 -14.63 4.65 -13.29
N ASP A 36 -14.88 5.11 -14.52
CA ASP A 36 -13.94 4.94 -15.63
C ASP A 36 -12.60 5.66 -15.35
N GLN A 37 -11.50 4.97 -15.63
CA GLN A 37 -10.14 5.42 -15.36
C GLN A 37 -9.34 5.63 -16.66
N SER A 38 -9.93 5.39 -17.83
CA SER A 38 -9.24 5.42 -19.12
C SER A 38 -8.66 6.80 -19.45
N GLY A 39 -9.35 7.87 -19.04
CA GLY A 39 -8.94 9.26 -19.24
C GLY A 39 -7.98 9.82 -18.18
N LEU A 40 -7.60 9.04 -17.17
CA LEU A 40 -6.72 9.51 -16.09
C LEU A 40 -5.23 9.40 -16.48
N PRO A 41 -4.38 10.34 -16.00
CA PRO A 41 -2.93 10.23 -16.15
C PRO A 41 -2.38 8.90 -15.60
N HIS A 42 -1.26 8.44 -16.16
CA HIS A 42 -0.64 7.17 -15.77
C HIS A 42 -0.37 7.08 -14.27
N ASP A 43 0.17 8.13 -13.68
CA ASP A 43 0.53 8.17 -12.26
C ASP A 43 -0.69 7.95 -11.36
N ILE A 44 -1.83 8.56 -11.69
CA ILE A 44 -3.07 8.41 -10.93
C ILE A 44 -3.63 6.99 -11.08
N ARG A 45 -3.59 6.42 -12.30
CA ARG A 45 -4.02 5.03 -12.54
C ARG A 45 -3.16 4.03 -11.77
N TRP A 46 -1.86 4.28 -11.69
CA TRP A 46 -0.94 3.47 -10.92
C TRP A 46 -1.26 3.55 -9.42
N GLU A 47 -1.48 4.76 -8.88
CA GLU A 47 -1.87 4.97 -7.47
C GLU A 47 -3.17 4.20 -7.14
N LEU A 48 -4.20 4.28 -8.00
CA LEU A 48 -5.46 3.56 -7.82
C LEU A 48 -5.25 2.04 -7.82
N THR A 49 -4.42 1.55 -8.74
CA THR A 49 -4.10 0.11 -8.84
C THR A 49 -3.39 -0.39 -7.59
N ALA A 50 -2.41 0.36 -7.10
CA ALA A 50 -1.67 0.06 -5.88
C ALA A 50 -2.61 -0.02 -4.66
N MET A 51 -3.57 0.90 -4.54
CA MET A 51 -4.57 0.90 -3.45
C MET A 51 -5.48 -0.34 -3.47
N THR A 52 -5.72 -0.94 -4.64
CA THR A 52 -6.56 -2.15 -4.78
C THR A 52 -5.76 -3.45 -4.85
N THR A 53 -4.43 -3.37 -4.91
CA THR A 53 -3.57 -4.56 -5.02
C THR A 53 -3.42 -5.19 -3.64
N ASN A 54 -3.78 -6.46 -3.54
CA ASN A 54 -3.60 -7.23 -2.31
C ASN A 54 -2.12 -7.25 -1.91
N SER A 55 -1.82 -6.81 -0.69
CA SER A 55 -0.48 -6.98 -0.11
C SER A 55 -0.30 -8.44 0.31
N ASN A 56 0.28 -9.27 -0.57
CA ASN A 56 0.70 -10.61 -0.19
C ASN A 56 2.05 -10.51 0.53
N ILE A 57 2.00 -10.20 1.83
CA ILE A 57 3.17 -10.39 2.70
C ILE A 57 3.32 -11.89 2.90
N SER A 58 4.18 -12.49 2.07
CA SER A 58 4.69 -13.83 2.34
C SER A 58 5.50 -13.75 3.64
N ARG A 59 5.04 -14.47 4.66
CA ARG A 59 5.71 -14.57 5.95
C ARG A 59 7.17 -14.97 5.69
N PRO A 60 8.19 -14.32 6.26
CA PRO A 60 9.55 -14.81 6.15
C PRO A 60 9.57 -16.23 6.73
N ILE A 61 9.90 -17.20 5.89
CA ILE A 61 10.19 -18.57 6.31
C ILE A 61 11.45 -18.50 7.17
N PHE A 62 11.27 -18.45 8.50
CA PHE A 62 12.38 -18.68 9.41
C PHE A 62 12.78 -20.15 9.28
N SER A 63 13.84 -20.41 8.53
CA SER A 63 14.53 -21.69 8.54
C SER A 63 15.11 -21.88 9.95
N SER A 64 14.42 -22.62 10.81
CA SER A 64 14.97 -23.07 12.08
C SER A 64 16.04 -24.13 11.79
N HIS A 65 17.27 -23.66 11.56
CA HIS A 65 18.46 -24.49 11.63
C HIS A 65 19.06 -24.32 13.05
N GLY A 66 19.06 -25.41 13.83
CA GLY A 66 19.68 -25.49 15.15
C GLY A 66 18.99 -26.52 16.03
#